data_AF-A0A068VJC5-F1
#
_entry.id   AF-A0A068VJC5-F1
#
_cell.length_a   1.000
_cell.length_b   1.000
_cell.length_c   1.000
_cell.angle_alpha   90.00
_cell.angle_beta   90.00
_cell.angle_gamma   90.00
#
_symmetry.space_group_name_H-M   'P 1'
#
loop_
_entity.id
_entity.type
_entity.pdbx_description
1 polymer ?
#
loop_
_entity_poly.entity_id
_entity_poly.type
_entity_poly.pdbx_seq_one_letter_code
_entity_poly.pdbx_strand_id
1 'polypeptide(L)'
;MYLIQGTSINDDAYILSCIIENLVGNKIFLPFVSNFWVSIICFGRTTTIPAFCVFGKAPLKASNGAESLYNYTVKGGKPILVLFGLEYAHAMPDIKEALNVEAVRFHDSNSGFQIHFANVTNSVITPSASMKLENRHLMLNGEQDNNEDSSQKTDTKFRLGGLGWSLPEGHRMEDYLLFWIGLDNSAFTNFILTFNSCEIVRYDAIEGCLKTDVSQQAKILKRRYYLVEKAKDANMVGILVGTLGVAGYLDMIHQMTELVTRAGKKAYTFLMGKPNPAKLANFPECDVFIYVSCAQTALLDSKEFLAPIITPFEALIAFNR
;
A
#
# COMPACT_ATOMS: atom_id res chain seq x y z
N MET A 1 2.99 -5.04 -25.24
CA MET A 1 2.09 -4.62 -24.15
C MET A 1 1.72 -5.86 -23.37
N TYR A 2 2.18 -6.01 -22.12
CA TYR A 2 1.83 -7.16 -21.28
C TYR A 2 0.54 -6.86 -20.54
N LEU A 3 -0.44 -7.75 -20.66
CA LEU A 3 -1.70 -7.70 -19.92
C LEU A 3 -1.49 -8.47 -18.61
N ILE A 4 -1.58 -7.79 -17.46
CA ILE A 4 -1.55 -8.45 -16.15
C ILE A 4 -3.00 -8.55 -15.67
N GLN A 5 -3.63 -9.71 -15.84
CA GLN A 5 -4.97 -10.03 -15.33
C GLN A 5 -4.87 -10.64 -13.93
N GLY A 6 -5.70 -10.17 -13.00
CA GLY A 6 -5.93 -10.83 -11.70
C GLY A 6 -7.36 -11.37 -11.59
N THR A 7 -7.50 -12.64 -11.19
CA THR A 7 -8.79 -13.26 -10.83
C THR A 7 -8.69 -14.00 -9.50
N SER A 8 -9.71 -13.86 -8.66
CA SER A 8 -9.84 -14.45 -7.30
C SER A 8 -9.91 -15.98 -7.31
N ILE A 9 -8.98 -16.68 -6.62
CA ILE A 9 -9.11 -18.03 -6.05
C ILE A 9 -8.00 -18.23 -4.98
N ASN A 10 -8.40 -18.68 -3.78
CA ASN A 10 -7.69 -19.29 -2.63
C ASN A 10 -6.25 -18.86 -2.23
N ASP A 11 -6.06 -18.80 -0.91
CA ASP A 11 -5.00 -18.13 -0.12
C ASP A 11 -3.52 -18.49 -0.35
N ASP A 12 -3.18 -19.37 -1.31
CA ASP A 12 -1.79 -19.88 -1.45
C ASP A 12 -1.04 -19.38 -2.70
N ALA A 13 -1.58 -18.43 -3.46
CA ALA A 13 -0.93 -17.93 -4.67
C ALA A 13 -0.87 -16.40 -4.77
N TYR A 14 0.29 -15.82 -4.46
CA TYR A 14 0.52 -14.38 -4.55
C TYR A 14 1.74 -14.05 -5.44
N ILE A 15 1.47 -13.25 -6.49
CA ILE A 15 2.36 -12.41 -7.33
C ILE A 15 2.93 -13.02 -8.64
N LEU A 16 2.51 -12.41 -9.77
CA LEU A 16 3.20 -12.51 -11.07
C LEU A 16 3.26 -11.16 -11.85
N SER A 17 3.19 -10.01 -11.17
CA SER A 17 3.35 -8.71 -11.87
C SER A 17 4.82 -8.31 -12.03
N CYS A 18 5.60 -8.26 -10.94
CA CYS A 18 7.03 -7.87 -11.01
C CYS A 18 7.99 -9.01 -11.41
N ILE A 19 7.51 -10.26 -11.49
CA ILE A 19 8.36 -11.44 -11.78
C ILE A 19 8.46 -11.70 -13.29
N ILE A 20 7.44 -11.35 -14.09
CA ILE A 20 7.44 -11.58 -15.55
C ILE A 20 8.62 -10.86 -16.23
N GLU A 21 9.09 -9.74 -15.70
CA GLU A 21 10.26 -9.04 -16.23
C GLU A 21 11.54 -9.89 -16.21
N ASN A 22 11.75 -10.73 -15.18
CA ASN A 22 13.00 -11.48 -15.04
C ASN A 22 13.02 -12.81 -15.83
N LEU A 23 11.87 -13.46 -16.07
CA LEU A 23 11.84 -14.72 -16.79
C LEU A 23 11.89 -14.55 -18.31
N VAL A 24 11.35 -13.46 -18.85
CA VAL A 24 11.30 -13.22 -20.30
C VAL A 24 12.56 -12.52 -20.82
N GLY A 25 13.34 -11.88 -19.93
CA GLY A 25 14.58 -11.16 -20.27
C GLY A 25 15.72 -12.04 -20.79
N ASN A 26 15.69 -13.36 -20.56
CA ASN A 26 16.72 -14.28 -21.07
C ASN A 26 16.08 -15.48 -21.76
N LYS A 27 15.88 -15.34 -23.09
CA LYS A 27 15.49 -16.39 -24.05
C LYS A 27 14.18 -17.11 -23.69
N ILE A 28 13.05 -16.60 -24.22
CA ILE A 28 11.99 -17.37 -24.92
C ILE A 28 10.91 -16.35 -25.30
N PHE A 29 10.71 -16.15 -26.60
CA PHE A 29 9.62 -15.37 -27.16
C PHE A 29 8.39 -16.30 -27.22
N LEU A 30 7.51 -16.24 -26.22
CA LEU A 30 6.22 -16.95 -26.26
C LEU A 30 5.11 -15.92 -26.52
N PRO A 31 4.42 -15.99 -27.69
CA PRO A 31 3.21 -15.21 -27.91
C PRO A 31 2.11 -15.89 -27.08
N PHE A 32 1.48 -15.16 -26.18
CA PHE A 32 0.46 -15.64 -25.25
C PHE A 32 0.95 -16.57 -24.12
N VAL A 33 1.06 -15.98 -22.92
CA VAL A 33 1.03 -16.74 -21.67
C VAL A 33 -0.33 -16.45 -21.01
N SER A 34 -1.27 -17.38 -21.18
CA SER A 34 -2.52 -17.44 -20.42
C SER A 34 -2.22 -18.15 -19.09
N ASN A 35 -1.82 -17.40 -18.07
CA ASN A 35 -1.62 -17.95 -16.72
C ASN A 35 -2.56 -17.21 -15.73
N PHE A 36 -3.57 -17.94 -15.23
CA PHE A 36 -4.54 -17.51 -14.24
C PHE A 36 -3.90 -17.44 -12.84
N TRP A 37 -3.57 -16.23 -12.35
CA TRP A 37 -3.07 -16.04 -10.98
C TRP A 37 -3.50 -14.67 -10.41
N VAL A 38 -3.74 -14.62 -9.09
CA VAL A 38 -4.08 -13.40 -8.34
C VAL A 38 -2.87 -12.47 -8.31
N SER A 39 -3.03 -11.23 -8.79
CA SER A 39 -1.96 -10.24 -8.82
C SER A 39 -2.21 -9.15 -7.77
N ILE A 40 -1.39 -9.13 -6.72
CA ILE A 40 -1.13 -7.91 -5.94
C ILE A 40 -0.23 -7.05 -6.82
N ILE A 41 -0.82 -6.02 -7.44
CA ILE A 41 -0.11 -5.16 -8.37
C ILE A 41 0.69 -4.13 -7.57
N CYS A 42 2.01 -4.26 -7.61
CA CYS A 42 2.87 -3.19 -7.16
C CYS A 42 2.93 -2.09 -8.22
N PHE A 43 2.46 -0.88 -7.91
CA PHE A 43 2.59 0.30 -8.78
C PHE A 43 4.01 0.88 -8.83
N GLY A 44 5.03 0.08 -8.51
CA GLY A 44 6.42 0.48 -8.74
C GLY A 44 6.62 0.69 -10.24
N ARG A 45 7.26 1.81 -10.63
CA ARG A 45 7.58 2.06 -12.04
C ARG A 45 8.41 0.89 -12.58
N THR A 46 8.07 0.40 -13.76
CA THR A 46 8.85 -0.62 -14.46
C THR A 46 10.11 0.03 -15.04
N THR A 47 11.19 -0.73 -15.15
CA THR A 47 12.48 -0.19 -15.63
C THR A 47 12.54 -0.07 -17.14
N THR A 48 11.83 -0.94 -17.87
CA THR A 48 12.09 -1.16 -19.30
C THR A 48 10.84 -1.27 -20.17
N ILE A 49 9.69 -1.71 -19.65
CA ILE A 49 8.51 -1.99 -20.47
C ILE A 49 7.25 -1.38 -19.85
N PRO A 50 6.40 -0.67 -20.61
CA PRO A 50 5.13 -0.20 -20.08
C PRO A 50 4.22 -1.37 -19.70
N ALA A 51 3.67 -1.31 -18.48
CA ALA A 51 2.77 -2.33 -17.94
C ALA A 51 1.35 -1.77 -17.82
N PHE A 52 0.36 -2.59 -18.20
CA PHE A 52 -1.06 -2.29 -18.01
C PHE A 52 -1.62 -3.14 -16.87
N CYS A 53 -2.16 -2.47 -15.86
CA CYS A 53 -2.71 -3.08 -14.67
C CYS A 53 -4.20 -3.36 -14.88
N VAL A 54 -4.60 -4.63 -14.87
CA VAL A 54 -6.01 -5.04 -14.86
C VAL A 54 -6.38 -5.52 -13.47
N PHE A 55 -7.24 -4.77 -12.79
CA PHE A 55 -7.73 -5.14 -11.46
C PHE A 55 -8.82 -6.20 -11.55
N GLY A 56 -8.88 -7.07 -10.54
CA GLY A 56 -9.97 -8.03 -10.40
C GLY A 56 -11.32 -7.33 -10.23
N LYS A 57 -12.41 -8.07 -10.42
CA LYS A 57 -13.78 -7.62 -10.13
C LYS A 57 -14.37 -8.47 -9.02
N ALA A 58 -13.99 -8.16 -7.79
CA ALA A 58 -14.52 -8.86 -6.62
C ALA A 58 -16.01 -8.52 -6.44
N PRO A 59 -16.85 -9.48 -6.03
CA PRO A 59 -18.28 -9.23 -5.88
C PRO A 59 -18.53 -8.17 -4.80
N LEU A 60 -19.32 -7.15 -5.15
CA LEU A 60 -19.76 -6.11 -4.24
C LEU A 60 -21.14 -5.62 -4.68
N LYS A 61 -22.13 -5.67 -3.78
CA LYS A 61 -23.46 -5.10 -4.02
C LYS A 61 -23.42 -3.61 -3.70
N ALA A 62 -23.56 -2.76 -4.73
CA ALA A 62 -23.48 -1.31 -4.59
C ALA A 62 -24.52 -0.75 -3.61
N SER A 63 -25.74 -1.30 -3.60
CA SER A 63 -26.82 -0.90 -2.68
C SER A 63 -26.42 -1.03 -1.21
N ASN A 64 -25.86 -2.17 -0.82
CA ASN A 64 -25.50 -2.45 0.57
C ASN A 64 -24.32 -1.57 1.01
N GLY A 65 -23.36 -1.34 0.10
CA GLY A 65 -22.23 -0.45 0.36
C GLY A 65 -22.68 1.00 0.54
N ALA A 66 -23.58 1.49 -0.32
CA ALA A 66 -24.15 2.83 -0.23
C ALA A 66 -25.00 3.01 1.03
N GLU A 67 -25.88 2.06 1.36
CA GLU A 67 -26.70 2.08 2.56
C GLU A 67 -25.83 2.09 3.83
N SER A 68 -24.79 1.25 3.89
CA SER A 68 -23.87 1.20 5.02
C SER A 68 -23.09 2.51 5.18
N LEU A 69 -22.63 3.09 4.06
CA LEU A 69 -21.95 4.38 4.05
C LEU A 69 -22.89 5.50 4.51
N TYR A 70 -24.11 5.55 3.96
CA TYR A 70 -25.12 6.55 4.31
C TYR A 70 -25.55 6.48 5.78
N ASN A 71 -25.86 5.28 6.28
CA ASN A 71 -26.22 5.08 7.69
C ASN A 71 -25.09 5.50 8.64
N TYR A 72 -23.84 5.45 8.17
CA TYR A 72 -22.68 5.87 8.95
C TYR A 72 -22.42 7.38 8.83
N THR A 73 -22.63 7.99 7.66
CA THR A 73 -22.55 9.45 7.47
C THR A 73 -23.61 10.19 8.29
N VAL A 74 -24.83 9.67 8.37
CA VAL A 74 -25.91 10.27 9.17
C VAL A 74 -25.58 10.23 10.68
N LYS A 75 -24.82 9.23 11.12
CA LYS A 75 -24.39 9.11 12.53
C LYS A 75 -23.13 9.94 12.84
N GLY A 76 -22.36 10.32 11.84
CA GLY A 76 -21.06 10.95 11.98
C GLY A 76 -21.06 12.43 11.60
N GLY A 77 -20.45 13.28 12.44
CA GLY A 77 -20.29 14.72 12.14
C GLY A 77 -19.05 15.07 11.30
N LYS A 78 -18.21 14.08 10.94
CA LYS A 78 -16.96 14.28 10.21
C LYS A 78 -17.13 14.01 8.71
N PRO A 79 -16.38 14.71 7.84
CA PRO A 79 -16.30 14.36 6.43
C PRO A 79 -15.71 12.95 6.27
N ILE A 80 -16.18 12.19 5.28
CA ILE A 80 -15.75 10.81 5.04
C ILE A 80 -14.86 10.72 3.80
N LEU A 81 -13.71 10.08 3.94
CA LEU A 81 -12.87 9.68 2.81
C LEU A 81 -13.02 8.18 2.57
N VAL A 82 -13.54 7.80 1.41
CA VAL A 82 -13.73 6.41 0.98
C VAL A 82 -12.49 5.91 0.24
N LEU A 83 -11.86 4.87 0.78
CA LEU A 83 -10.77 4.11 0.16
C LEU A 83 -11.20 2.66 -0.04
N PHE A 84 -10.56 1.93 -0.96
CA PHE A 84 -11.00 0.59 -1.33
C PHE A 84 -9.87 -0.30 -1.84
N GLY A 85 -10.02 -1.61 -1.64
CA GLY A 85 -9.22 -2.59 -2.38
C GLY A 85 -9.41 -2.41 -3.88
N LEU A 86 -8.33 -2.45 -4.67
CA LEU A 86 -8.37 -2.19 -6.11
C LEU A 86 -9.29 -3.15 -6.87
N GLU A 87 -9.53 -4.34 -6.33
CA GLU A 87 -10.50 -5.32 -6.80
C GLU A 87 -11.96 -4.82 -6.77
N TYR A 88 -12.26 -3.77 -6.03
CA TYR A 88 -13.57 -3.12 -5.94
C TYR A 88 -13.65 -1.82 -6.76
N ALA A 89 -12.58 -1.42 -7.45
CA ALA A 89 -12.54 -0.17 -8.23
C ALA A 89 -13.68 -0.08 -9.25
N HIS A 90 -14.05 -1.22 -9.86
CA HIS A 90 -15.12 -1.31 -10.85
C HIS A 90 -16.51 -0.98 -10.31
N ALA A 91 -16.75 -1.13 -8.99
CA ALA A 91 -18.04 -0.91 -8.35
C ALA A 91 -18.19 0.49 -7.73
N MET A 92 -17.13 1.29 -7.71
CA MET A 92 -17.14 2.63 -7.12
C MET A 92 -18.09 3.62 -7.82
N PRO A 93 -18.22 3.64 -9.17
CA PRO A 93 -19.21 4.47 -9.85
C PRO A 93 -20.64 4.14 -9.41
N ASP A 94 -20.96 2.84 -9.34
CA ASP A 94 -22.30 2.35 -8.96
C ASP A 94 -22.62 2.70 -7.50
N ILE A 95 -21.64 2.64 -6.60
CA ILE A 95 -21.81 3.06 -5.19
C ILE A 95 -22.07 4.55 -5.09
N LYS A 96 -21.35 5.38 -5.85
CA LYS A 96 -21.58 6.84 -5.87
C LYS A 96 -22.99 7.16 -6.36
N GLU A 97 -23.46 6.46 -7.39
CA GLU A 97 -24.82 6.63 -7.90
C GLU A 97 -25.88 6.18 -6.88
N ALA A 98 -25.71 4.99 -6.30
CA ALA A 98 -26.62 4.47 -5.28
C ALA A 98 -26.69 5.38 -4.04
N LEU A 99 -25.57 5.99 -3.64
CA LEU A 99 -25.50 6.93 -2.53
C LEU A 99 -26.28 8.22 -2.81
N ASN A 100 -26.22 8.73 -4.04
CA ASN A 100 -27.02 9.90 -4.44
C ASN A 100 -28.52 9.59 -4.39
N VAL A 101 -28.93 8.39 -4.81
CA VAL A 101 -30.32 7.94 -4.72
C VAL A 101 -30.77 7.87 -3.26
N GLU A 102 -29.93 7.35 -2.38
CA GLU A 102 -30.24 7.21 -0.96
C GLU A 102 -30.35 8.58 -0.27
N ALA A 103 -29.46 9.52 -0.58
CA ALA A 103 -29.53 10.90 -0.09
C ALA A 103 -30.81 11.63 -0.51
N VAL A 104 -31.31 11.39 -1.74
CA VAL A 104 -32.57 11.95 -2.23
C VAL A 104 -33.78 11.33 -1.52
N ARG A 105 -33.75 10.02 -1.24
CA ARG A 105 -34.85 9.29 -0.59
C ARG A 105 -35.11 9.75 0.85
N PHE A 106 -34.08 10.18 1.56
CA PHE A 106 -34.17 10.52 2.98
C PHE A 106 -34.35 12.02 3.27
N HIS A 107 -34.70 12.84 2.26
CA HIS A 107 -35.07 14.26 2.41
C HIS A 107 -34.03 15.14 3.11
N ASP A 108 -32.73 14.87 2.93
CA ASP A 108 -31.67 15.66 3.55
C ASP A 108 -31.02 16.57 2.50
N SER A 109 -31.77 17.58 2.04
CA SER A 109 -31.29 18.55 1.03
C SER A 109 -30.30 19.58 1.59
N ASN A 110 -29.95 19.52 2.89
CA ASN A 110 -29.19 20.58 3.56
C ASN A 110 -28.14 20.11 4.58
N SER A 111 -27.94 18.81 4.81
CA SER A 111 -26.72 18.31 5.47
C SER A 111 -25.70 18.04 4.35
N GLY A 112 -24.77 18.98 4.16
CA GLY A 112 -23.70 18.83 3.18
C GLY A 112 -22.77 17.68 3.57
N PHE A 113 -23.14 16.44 3.24
CA PHE A 113 -22.29 15.28 3.43
C PHE A 113 -21.03 15.43 2.55
N GLN A 114 -19.92 15.81 3.17
CA GLN A 114 -18.63 15.87 2.48
C GLN A 114 -18.04 14.46 2.41
N ILE A 115 -18.43 13.73 1.36
CA ILE A 115 -17.91 12.40 1.06
C ILE A 115 -16.95 12.51 -0.12
N HIS A 116 -15.69 12.15 0.13
CA HIS A 116 -14.63 12.12 -0.85
C HIS A 116 -14.31 10.68 -1.20
N PHE A 117 -14.10 10.39 -2.48
CA PHE A 117 -13.69 9.07 -2.93
C PHE A 117 -12.27 9.13 -3.47
N ALA A 118 -11.44 8.17 -3.06
CA ALA A 118 -10.16 7.95 -3.72
C ALA A 118 -10.38 7.49 -5.16
N ASN A 119 -9.43 7.79 -6.03
CA ASN A 119 -9.41 7.32 -7.41
C ASN A 119 -8.23 6.37 -7.60
N VAL A 120 -8.35 5.43 -8.53
CA VAL A 120 -7.22 4.58 -8.90
C VAL A 120 -6.21 5.42 -9.68
N THR A 121 -4.97 5.48 -9.20
CA THR A 121 -3.86 6.10 -9.95
C THR A 121 -3.57 5.28 -11.19
N ASN A 122 -3.46 5.96 -12.35
CA ASN A 122 -3.31 5.43 -13.72
C ASN A 122 -2.96 3.93 -13.85
N SER A 123 -3.81 3.20 -14.59
CA SER A 123 -3.61 1.78 -14.93
C SER A 123 -2.39 1.50 -15.83
N VAL A 124 -1.76 2.55 -16.37
CA VAL A 124 -0.56 2.46 -17.20
C VAL A 124 0.65 2.89 -16.38
N ILE A 125 1.59 1.96 -16.20
CA ILE A 125 2.90 2.24 -15.62
C ILE A 125 3.86 2.51 -16.77
N THR A 126 4.31 3.76 -16.92
CA THR A 126 5.31 4.13 -17.93
C THR A 126 6.72 4.03 -17.35
N PRO A 127 7.71 3.49 -18.08
CA PRO A 127 9.10 3.47 -17.63
C PRO A 127 9.65 4.90 -17.46
N SER A 128 10.39 5.17 -16.38
CA SER A 128 11.14 6.42 -16.25
C SER A 128 12.54 6.14 -15.71
N ALA A 129 13.56 6.65 -16.40
CA ALA A 129 14.98 6.46 -16.06
C ALA A 129 15.46 7.24 -14.82
N SER A 130 14.65 8.14 -14.27
CA SER A 130 14.97 8.85 -13.04
C SER A 130 13.76 8.88 -12.12
N MET A 131 13.95 8.41 -10.88
CA MET A 131 13.11 8.85 -9.78
C MET A 131 13.76 10.11 -9.20
N LYS A 132 13.24 11.29 -9.54
CA LYS A 132 13.05 12.26 -8.45
C LYS A 132 12.09 11.55 -7.50
N LEU A 133 12.58 11.22 -6.32
CA LEU A 133 11.89 10.49 -5.26
C LEU A 133 10.46 11.04 -5.07
N GLU A 134 9.46 10.47 -5.75
CA GLU A 134 8.03 10.76 -5.49
C GLU A 134 7.59 10.15 -4.15
N ASN A 135 8.48 9.41 -3.47
CA ASN A 135 8.36 9.02 -2.07
C ASN A 135 8.71 10.16 -1.08
N ARG A 136 8.98 11.39 -1.53
CA ARG A 136 9.13 12.56 -0.61
C ARG A 136 7.83 12.94 0.12
N HIS A 137 6.69 12.34 -0.21
CA HIS A 137 5.40 12.67 0.41
C HIS A 137 4.87 11.57 1.34
N LEU A 138 5.75 11.01 2.18
CA LEU A 138 5.38 10.43 3.48
C LEU A 138 6.26 10.99 4.61
N MET A 139 6.90 12.14 4.38
CA MET A 139 7.55 12.92 5.43
C MET A 139 6.47 13.68 6.20
N LEU A 140 6.10 13.18 7.38
CA LEU A 140 5.56 14.02 8.45
C LEU A 140 6.72 14.89 8.96
N ASN A 141 6.99 15.98 8.23
CA ASN A 141 7.49 17.28 8.70
C ASN A 141 7.74 18.15 7.48
N GLY A 142 7.11 19.33 7.47
CA GLY A 142 7.19 20.28 6.37
C GLY A 142 8.60 20.84 6.23
N GLU A 143 9.15 20.72 5.03
CA GLU A 143 10.21 21.60 4.53
C GLU A 143 9.77 22.15 3.17
N GLN A 144 9.82 23.48 3.07
CA GLN A 144 9.45 24.28 1.91
C GLN A 144 10.44 24.03 0.77
N ASP A 145 9.94 23.60 -0.39
CA ASP A 145 10.69 23.67 -1.64
C ASP A 145 10.26 24.98 -2.34
N ASN A 146 11.08 26.02 -2.20
CA ASN A 146 10.88 27.30 -2.86
C ASN A 146 11.15 27.14 -4.36
N ASN A 147 10.10 27.06 -5.16
CA ASN A 147 10.14 27.48 -6.55
C ASN A 147 8.97 28.43 -6.80
N GLU A 148 9.31 29.71 -6.94
CA GLU A 148 8.40 30.78 -7.35
C GLU A 148 7.93 30.51 -8.78
N ASP A 149 6.62 30.29 -8.98
CA ASP A 149 5.86 31.14 -9.91
C ASP A 149 4.33 30.97 -9.76
N SER A 150 3.63 32.09 -9.56
CA SER A 150 2.20 32.36 -9.77
C SER A 150 1.10 31.54 -9.01
N SER A 151 0.64 32.10 -7.89
CA SER A 151 -0.73 32.09 -7.33
C SER A 151 -1.79 31.08 -7.90
N GLN A 152 -1.70 29.81 -7.53
CA GLN A 152 -2.84 28.87 -7.52
C GLN A 152 -2.80 28.08 -6.20
N LYS A 153 -3.88 28.15 -5.41
CA LYS A 153 -4.04 27.40 -4.15
C LYS A 153 -4.16 25.91 -4.47
N THR A 154 -3.11 25.14 -4.22
CA THR A 154 -3.05 23.73 -4.64
C THR A 154 -3.48 22.78 -3.52
N ASP A 155 -4.53 21.99 -3.76
CA ASP A 155 -4.93 20.87 -2.90
C ASP A 155 -3.76 19.92 -2.61
N THR A 156 -3.67 19.40 -1.39
CA THR A 156 -2.66 18.42 -0.98
C THR A 156 -3.00 17.05 -1.56
N LYS A 157 -2.10 16.47 -2.37
CA LYS A 157 -2.31 15.18 -3.03
C LYS A 157 -1.66 14.05 -2.25
N PHE A 158 -2.44 13.00 -2.01
CA PHE A 158 -2.02 11.78 -1.32
C PHE A 158 -2.07 10.57 -2.26
N ARG A 159 -1.21 9.59 -2.01
CA ARG A 159 -1.21 8.31 -2.73
C ARG A 159 -0.88 7.17 -1.77
N LEU A 160 -1.61 6.06 -1.87
CA LEU A 160 -1.31 4.83 -1.15
C LEU A 160 -1.85 3.61 -1.92
N GLY A 161 -1.00 2.60 -2.14
CA GLY A 161 -1.45 1.30 -2.64
C GLY A 161 -2.18 1.32 -3.99
N GLY A 162 -1.85 2.26 -4.88
CA GLY A 162 -2.53 2.43 -6.17
C GLY A 162 -3.78 3.31 -6.13
N LEU A 163 -4.12 3.86 -4.97
CA LEU A 163 -5.13 4.90 -4.81
C LEU A 163 -4.46 6.27 -4.71
N GLY A 164 -5.13 7.29 -5.25
CA GLY A 164 -4.77 8.69 -5.09
C GLY A 164 -6.01 9.53 -4.78
N TRP A 165 -5.84 10.51 -3.91
CA TRP A 165 -6.88 11.46 -3.52
C TRP A 165 -6.27 12.84 -3.25
N SER A 166 -7.10 13.87 -3.16
CA SER A 166 -6.69 15.21 -2.78
C SER A 166 -7.58 15.73 -1.66
N LEU A 167 -6.96 16.42 -0.70
CA LEU A 167 -7.68 17.13 0.36
C LEU A 167 -7.66 18.64 0.08
N PRO A 168 -8.76 19.35 0.39
CA PRO A 168 -8.80 20.81 0.31
C PRO A 168 -7.73 21.47 1.18
N GLU A 169 -7.32 22.67 0.79
CA GLU A 169 -6.31 23.45 1.52
C GLU A 169 -6.64 23.57 3.02
N GLY A 170 -5.62 23.38 3.87
CA GLY A 170 -5.73 23.49 5.32
C GLY A 170 -6.37 22.29 6.04
N HIS A 171 -6.90 21.30 5.32
CA HIS A 171 -7.45 20.09 5.94
C HIS A 171 -6.37 19.02 6.09
N ARG A 172 -6.43 18.31 7.21
CA ARG A 172 -5.54 17.19 7.51
C ARG A 172 -6.28 15.87 7.43
N MET A 173 -5.55 14.75 7.31
CA MET A 173 -6.15 13.41 7.29
C MET A 173 -6.96 13.13 8.57
N GLU A 174 -6.54 13.68 9.72
CA GLU A 174 -7.20 13.46 11.01
C GLU A 174 -8.58 14.15 11.12
N ASP A 175 -8.86 15.11 10.24
CA ASP A 175 -10.16 15.77 10.15
C ASP A 175 -11.21 14.87 9.48
N TYR A 176 -10.75 13.85 8.75
CA TYR A 176 -11.59 12.91 8.02
C TYR A 176 -11.77 11.60 8.77
N LEU A 177 -12.97 11.03 8.62
CA LEU A 177 -13.20 9.63 8.90
C LEU A 177 -12.85 8.81 7.66
N LEU A 178 -12.04 7.77 7.84
CA LEU A 178 -11.62 6.95 6.72
C LEU A 178 -12.45 5.67 6.64
N PHE A 179 -13.09 5.49 5.50
CA PHE A 179 -13.97 4.37 5.23
C PHE A 179 -13.32 3.43 4.21
N TRP A 180 -12.88 2.25 4.66
CA TRP A 180 -12.24 1.26 3.81
C TRP A 180 -13.24 0.22 3.31
N ILE A 181 -13.37 0.06 1.99
CA ILE A 181 -14.15 -1.03 1.36
C ILE A 181 -13.20 -2.16 1.00
N GLY A 182 -13.34 -3.29 1.69
CA GLY A 182 -12.63 -4.52 1.35
C GLY A 182 -12.31 -5.43 2.52
N LEU A 183 -11.48 -6.42 2.25
CA LEU A 183 -11.07 -7.45 3.20
C LEU A 183 -9.98 -6.96 4.15
N ASP A 184 -9.82 -7.71 5.24
CA ASP A 184 -8.68 -7.58 6.15
C ASP A 184 -7.44 -8.27 5.54
N ASN A 185 -6.76 -7.53 4.66
CA ASN A 185 -5.58 -7.99 3.94
C ASN A 185 -4.38 -7.06 4.18
N SER A 186 -3.26 -7.32 3.50
CA SER A 186 -2.04 -6.51 3.65
C SER A 186 -2.22 -5.06 3.20
N ALA A 187 -3.09 -4.79 2.22
CA ALA A 187 -3.41 -3.43 1.78
C ALA A 187 -4.16 -2.67 2.88
N PHE A 188 -5.14 -3.30 3.52
CA PHE A 188 -5.84 -2.73 4.68
C PHE A 188 -4.91 -2.53 5.87
N THR A 189 -4.03 -3.50 6.15
CA THR A 189 -3.04 -3.37 7.24
C THR A 189 -2.09 -2.20 7.00
N ASN A 190 -1.58 -2.04 5.78
CA ASN A 190 -0.71 -0.91 5.42
C ASN A 190 -1.45 0.43 5.57
N PHE A 191 -2.71 0.45 5.15
CA PHE A 191 -3.59 1.60 5.28
C PHE A 191 -3.79 2.00 6.76
N ILE A 192 -4.10 1.04 7.64
CA ILE A 192 -4.21 1.27 9.09
C ILE A 192 -2.92 1.82 9.67
N LEU A 193 -1.76 1.21 9.32
CA LEU A 193 -0.48 1.63 9.89
C LEU A 193 -0.09 3.04 9.45
N THR A 194 -0.40 3.39 8.20
CA THR A 194 -0.13 4.71 7.62
C THR A 194 -1.00 5.79 8.28
N PHE A 195 -2.28 5.51 8.50
CA PHE A 195 -3.25 6.48 9.04
C PHE A 195 -3.68 6.14 10.47
N ASN A 196 -2.73 5.70 11.30
CA ASN A 196 -3.00 5.22 12.65
C ASN A 196 -3.61 6.26 13.62
N SER A 197 -3.57 7.54 13.24
CA SER A 197 -4.13 8.66 14.01
C SER A 197 -5.55 9.03 13.56
N CYS A 198 -6.04 8.43 12.48
CA CYS A 198 -7.37 8.70 11.92
C CYS A 198 -8.40 7.70 12.45
N GLU A 199 -9.67 8.11 12.43
CA GLU A 199 -10.79 7.21 12.73
C GLU A 199 -11.07 6.35 11.49
N ILE A 200 -10.93 5.02 11.63
CA ILE A 200 -11.02 4.09 10.51
C ILE A 200 -12.19 3.11 10.72
N VAL A 201 -13.00 2.96 9.69
CA VAL A 201 -14.05 1.94 9.61
C VAL A 201 -13.84 1.08 8.37
N ARG A 202 -14.07 -0.22 8.51
CA ARG A 202 -14.01 -1.16 7.39
C ARG A 202 -15.41 -1.65 7.04
N TYR A 203 -15.73 -1.66 5.75
CA TYR A 203 -16.87 -2.37 5.20
C TYR A 203 -16.38 -3.66 4.53
N ASP A 204 -16.85 -4.79 5.06
CA ASP A 204 -16.58 -6.09 4.46
C ASP A 204 -17.56 -6.33 3.31
N ALA A 205 -17.04 -6.36 2.08
CA ALA A 205 -17.86 -6.56 0.88
C ALA A 205 -18.46 -7.97 0.78
N ILE A 206 -17.84 -8.98 1.41
CA ILE A 206 -18.30 -10.37 1.38
C ILE A 206 -19.37 -10.59 2.44
N GLU A 207 -19.10 -10.17 3.68
CA GLU A 207 -20.06 -10.29 4.77
C GLU A 207 -21.19 -9.24 4.70
N GLY A 208 -20.98 -8.17 3.92
CA GLY A 208 -21.93 -7.07 3.77
C GLY A 208 -22.14 -6.28 5.06
N CYS A 209 -21.11 -6.20 5.92
CA CYS A 209 -21.24 -5.58 7.24
C CYS A 209 -20.08 -4.64 7.58
N LEU A 210 -20.36 -3.66 8.43
CA LEU A 210 -19.36 -2.74 8.97
C LEU A 210 -18.63 -3.38 10.14
N LYS A 211 -17.30 -3.27 10.12
CA LYS A 211 -16.38 -3.63 11.19
C LYS A 211 -15.71 -2.36 11.69
N THR A 212 -16.02 -2.00 12.94
CA THR A 212 -15.41 -0.88 13.67
C THR A 212 -14.40 -1.35 14.70
N ASP A 213 -14.17 -2.67 14.81
CA ASP A 213 -13.23 -3.22 15.78
C ASP A 213 -11.79 -2.97 15.34
N VAL A 214 -11.22 -1.90 15.87
CA VAL A 214 -9.83 -1.50 15.67
C VAL A 214 -8.87 -2.12 16.69
N SER A 215 -9.32 -3.05 17.55
CA SER A 215 -8.49 -3.66 18.60
C SER A 215 -7.26 -4.39 18.04
N GLN A 216 -7.36 -4.91 16.81
CA GLN A 216 -6.25 -5.53 16.11
C GLN A 216 -5.19 -4.51 15.67
N GLN A 217 -5.58 -3.27 15.39
CA GLN A 217 -4.69 -2.20 14.93
C GLN A 217 -3.64 -1.87 16.00
N ALA A 218 -4.08 -1.68 17.24
CA ALA A 218 -3.19 -1.38 18.35
C ALA A 218 -2.17 -2.52 18.59
N LYS A 219 -2.56 -3.78 18.38
CA LYS A 219 -1.67 -4.93 18.50
C LYS A 219 -0.62 -4.95 17.38
N ILE A 220 -1.03 -4.72 16.13
CA ILE A 220 -0.11 -4.68 14.98
C ILE A 220 0.88 -3.53 15.13
N LEU A 221 0.41 -2.33 15.49
CA LEU A 221 1.25 -1.16 15.67
C LEU A 221 2.26 -1.35 16.81
N LYS A 222 1.82 -1.82 17.99
CA LYS A 222 2.72 -2.16 19.11
C LYS A 222 3.79 -3.16 18.70
N ARG A 223 3.39 -4.17 17.91
CA ARG A 223 4.33 -5.16 17.39
C ARG A 223 5.35 -4.54 16.43
N ARG A 224 4.93 -3.66 15.52
CA ARG A 224 5.87 -2.96 14.61
C ARG A 224 6.86 -2.08 15.38
N TYR A 225 6.41 -1.34 16.39
CA TYR A 225 7.31 -0.59 17.27
C TYR A 225 8.32 -1.50 17.98
N TYR A 226 7.87 -2.65 18.49
CA TYR A 226 8.77 -3.64 19.08
C TYR A 226 9.85 -4.13 18.09
N LEU A 227 9.49 -4.38 16.82
CA LEU A 227 10.48 -4.77 15.80
C LEU A 227 11.48 -3.66 15.50
N VAL A 228 11.03 -2.39 15.49
CA VAL A 228 11.92 -1.22 15.33
C VAL A 228 12.88 -1.10 16.51
N GLU A 229 12.41 -1.26 17.74
CA GLU A 229 13.28 -1.27 18.91
C GLU A 229 14.31 -2.41 18.85
N LYS A 230 13.88 -3.62 18.47
CA LYS A 230 14.80 -4.75 18.26
C LYS A 230 15.84 -4.46 17.19
N ALA A 231 15.46 -3.77 16.12
CA ALA A 231 16.40 -3.40 15.06
C ALA A 231 17.47 -2.43 15.57
N LYS A 232 17.15 -1.49 16.47
CA LYS A 232 18.13 -0.55 17.05
C LYS A 232 19.28 -1.29 17.75
N ASP A 233 19.00 -2.41 18.39
CA ASP A 233 19.98 -3.23 19.11
C ASP A 233 20.76 -4.21 18.21
N ALA A 234 20.39 -4.35 16.93
CA ALA A 234 21.02 -5.28 16.00
C ALA A 234 22.47 -4.89 15.68
N ASN A 235 23.38 -5.85 15.62
CA ASN A 235 24.77 -5.65 15.17
C ASN A 235 24.95 -6.00 13.70
N MET A 236 24.23 -7.04 13.23
CA MET A 236 24.27 -7.52 11.86
C MET A 236 22.89 -7.46 11.22
N VAL A 237 22.81 -6.82 10.06
CA VAL A 237 21.56 -6.55 9.34
C VAL A 237 21.61 -7.16 7.94
N GLY A 238 20.61 -7.97 7.61
CA GLY A 238 20.43 -8.53 6.28
C GLY A 238 19.47 -7.72 5.41
N ILE A 239 19.88 -7.29 4.22
CA ILE A 239 19.05 -6.59 3.25
C ILE A 239 18.52 -7.62 2.25
N LEU A 240 17.25 -7.98 2.37
CA LEU A 240 16.56 -8.95 1.52
C LEU A 240 15.93 -8.25 0.31
N VAL A 241 16.31 -8.66 -0.90
CA VAL A 241 15.82 -8.08 -2.15
C VAL A 241 14.85 -9.03 -2.83
N GLY A 242 13.55 -8.76 -2.70
CA GLY A 242 12.49 -9.67 -3.15
C GLY A 242 12.29 -9.75 -4.66
N THR A 243 12.63 -8.70 -5.42
CA THR A 243 12.53 -8.68 -6.89
C THR A 243 13.46 -7.62 -7.50
N LEU A 244 13.99 -7.90 -8.69
CA LEU A 244 14.80 -6.98 -9.50
C LEU A 244 13.97 -6.22 -10.56
N GLY A 245 12.69 -6.55 -10.71
CA GLY A 245 11.80 -5.98 -11.73
C GLY A 245 11.13 -4.65 -11.32
N VAL A 246 11.61 -3.99 -10.27
CA VAL A 246 11.06 -2.71 -9.80
C VAL A 246 12.12 -1.63 -9.99
N ALA A 247 11.79 -0.54 -10.67
CA ALA A 247 12.76 0.54 -10.87
C ALA A 247 13.27 1.12 -9.53
N GLY A 248 14.56 1.44 -9.49
CA GLY A 248 15.21 2.02 -8.30
C GLY A 248 15.55 1.02 -7.19
N TYR A 249 15.45 -0.31 -7.43
CA TYR A 249 15.83 -1.31 -6.42
C TYR A 249 17.32 -1.22 -6.05
N LEU A 250 18.21 -0.93 -7.02
CA LEU A 250 19.64 -0.73 -6.77
C LEU A 250 19.87 0.47 -5.85
N ASP A 251 19.25 1.60 -6.16
CA ASP A 251 19.33 2.81 -5.34
C ASP A 251 18.85 2.54 -3.91
N MET A 252 17.77 1.79 -3.75
CA MET A 252 17.25 1.41 -2.44
C MET A 252 18.20 0.48 -1.68
N ILE A 253 18.84 -0.48 -2.36
CA ILE A 253 19.87 -1.33 -1.74
C ILE A 253 21.05 -0.47 -1.29
N HIS A 254 21.53 0.46 -2.12
CA HIS A 254 22.62 1.36 -1.77
C HIS A 254 22.25 2.22 -0.56
N GLN A 255 21.07 2.84 -0.55
CA GLN A 255 20.58 3.66 0.56
C GLN A 255 20.45 2.85 1.86
N MET A 256 19.90 1.64 1.80
CA MET A 256 19.78 0.78 2.99
C MET A 256 21.14 0.32 3.49
N THR A 257 22.07 0.01 2.58
CA THR A 257 23.44 -0.36 2.94
C THR A 257 24.14 0.80 3.63
N GLU A 258 24.08 2.00 3.06
CA GLU A 258 24.66 3.22 3.64
C GLU A 258 24.03 3.57 5.00
N LEU A 259 22.71 3.46 5.13
CA LEU A 259 22.00 3.70 6.37
C LEU A 259 22.49 2.77 7.49
N VAL A 260 22.63 1.47 7.20
CA VAL A 260 23.10 0.47 8.16
C VAL A 260 24.56 0.69 8.53
N THR A 261 25.43 0.94 7.55
CA THR A 261 26.87 1.15 7.81
C THR A 261 27.13 2.45 8.55
N ARG A 262 26.40 3.54 8.23
CA ARG A 262 26.45 4.81 8.97
C ARG A 262 26.02 4.66 10.42
N ALA A 263 25.08 3.76 10.71
CA ALA A 263 24.69 3.40 12.07
C ALA A 263 25.72 2.48 12.79
N GLY A 264 26.88 2.21 12.18
CA GLY A 264 27.95 1.39 12.77
C GLY A 264 27.68 -0.11 12.76
N LYS A 265 26.74 -0.58 11.92
CA LYS A 265 26.30 -1.99 11.87
C LYS A 265 26.83 -2.68 10.61
N LYS A 266 26.91 -4.01 10.63
CA LYS A 266 27.32 -4.81 9.45
C LYS A 266 26.12 -5.05 8.55
N ALA A 267 26.24 -4.71 7.26
CA ALA A 267 25.20 -4.91 6.26
C ALA A 267 25.55 -6.07 5.32
N TYR A 268 24.62 -7.00 5.11
CA TYR A 268 24.74 -8.09 4.12
C TYR A 268 23.55 -8.06 3.16
N THR A 269 23.79 -8.04 1.85
CA THR A 269 22.70 -8.05 0.86
C THR A 269 22.43 -9.47 0.36
N PHE A 270 21.17 -9.87 0.39
CA PHE A 270 20.69 -11.16 -0.07
C PHE A 270 19.72 -10.99 -1.23
N LEU A 271 20.08 -11.58 -2.36
CA LEU A 271 19.23 -11.72 -3.53
C LEU A 271 18.45 -13.02 -3.42
N MET A 272 17.25 -12.95 -2.87
CA MET A 272 16.34 -14.09 -2.78
C MET A 272 14.92 -13.59 -3.04
N GLY A 273 14.10 -14.38 -3.75
CA GLY A 273 12.69 -14.04 -4.02
C GLY A 273 11.85 -13.95 -2.74
N LYS A 274 10.64 -14.53 -2.72
CA LYS A 274 9.82 -14.51 -1.49
C LYS A 274 10.61 -15.15 -0.31
N PRO A 275 10.79 -14.42 0.81
CA PRO A 275 11.44 -14.97 2.00
C PRO A 275 10.56 -16.05 2.62
N ASN A 276 11.19 -17.08 3.18
CA ASN A 276 10.58 -18.20 3.89
C ASN A 276 11.45 -18.49 5.11
N PRO A 277 10.88 -18.91 6.26
CA PRO A 277 11.63 -19.34 7.44
C PRO A 277 12.86 -20.21 7.14
N ALA A 278 12.73 -21.24 6.30
CA ALA A 278 13.82 -22.14 5.94
C ALA A 278 14.97 -21.45 5.19
N LYS A 279 14.68 -20.40 4.41
CA LYS A 279 15.73 -19.63 3.71
C LYS A 279 16.51 -18.76 4.69
N LEU A 280 15.81 -18.07 5.59
CA LEU A 280 16.43 -17.15 6.54
C LEU A 280 17.13 -17.88 7.69
N ALA A 281 16.71 -19.09 8.02
CA ALA A 281 17.38 -19.94 9.01
C ALA A 281 18.83 -20.28 8.66
N ASN A 282 19.24 -20.14 7.39
CA ASN A 282 20.64 -20.33 6.97
C ASN A 282 21.56 -19.16 7.33
N PHE A 283 21.01 -18.06 7.85
CA PHE A 283 21.76 -16.85 8.20
C PHE A 283 21.49 -16.45 9.66
N PRO A 284 21.78 -17.33 10.63
CA PRO A 284 21.51 -17.06 12.06
C PRO A 284 22.33 -15.90 12.62
N GLU A 285 23.39 -15.47 11.94
CA GLU A 285 24.22 -14.34 12.33
C GLU A 285 23.52 -12.99 12.13
N CYS A 286 22.49 -12.93 11.29
CA CYS A 286 21.71 -11.71 11.06
C CYS A 286 20.68 -11.53 12.18
N ASP A 287 20.81 -10.44 12.94
CA ASP A 287 19.91 -10.09 14.04
C ASP A 287 18.56 -9.57 13.54
N VAL A 288 18.53 -8.95 12.35
CA VAL A 288 17.33 -8.39 11.73
C VAL A 288 17.48 -8.36 10.20
N PHE A 289 16.36 -8.50 9.50
CA PHE A 289 16.30 -8.38 8.05
C PHE A 289 15.47 -7.17 7.61
N ILE A 290 16.00 -6.37 6.67
CA ILE A 290 15.25 -5.34 5.95
C ILE A 290 14.72 -5.97 4.66
N TYR A 291 13.40 -6.00 4.48
CA TYR A 291 12.80 -6.54 3.26
C TYR A 291 12.49 -5.44 2.25
N VAL A 292 13.34 -5.31 1.24
CA VAL A 292 13.16 -4.44 0.08
C VAL A 292 12.22 -5.15 -0.91
N SER A 293 10.94 -4.79 -0.83
CA SER A 293 9.89 -5.29 -1.73
C SER A 293 8.79 -4.24 -1.93
N CYS A 294 7.71 -4.61 -2.62
CA CYS A 294 6.54 -3.75 -2.73
C CYS A 294 5.94 -3.40 -1.36
N ALA A 295 5.47 -2.16 -1.17
CA ALA A 295 4.82 -1.72 0.06
C ALA A 295 3.63 -2.61 0.49
N GLN A 296 2.92 -3.23 -0.46
CA GLN A 296 1.81 -4.15 -0.17
C GLN A 296 2.25 -5.54 0.33
N THR A 297 3.53 -5.90 0.15
CA THR A 297 4.12 -7.16 0.59
C THR A 297 5.19 -7.00 1.66
N ALA A 298 5.58 -5.76 1.97
CA ALA A 298 6.63 -5.47 2.93
C ALA A 298 6.24 -5.87 4.37
N LEU A 299 4.94 -5.88 4.66
CA LEU A 299 4.40 -6.24 5.97
C LEU A 299 4.24 -7.77 6.13
N LEU A 300 5.35 -8.49 6.25
CA LEU A 300 5.34 -9.91 6.56
C LEU A 300 5.03 -10.15 8.05
N ASP A 301 4.26 -11.20 8.36
CA ASP A 301 4.07 -11.66 9.74
C ASP A 301 5.35 -12.40 10.19
N SER A 302 6.08 -11.80 11.13
CA SER A 302 7.37 -12.30 11.61
C SER A 302 7.29 -13.52 12.54
N LYS A 303 6.12 -14.12 12.79
CA LYS A 303 5.96 -15.17 13.82
C LYS A 303 6.77 -16.44 13.53
N GLU A 304 6.95 -16.76 12.26
CA GLU A 304 7.63 -17.99 11.83
C GLU A 304 9.13 -17.78 11.58
N PHE A 305 9.60 -16.53 11.63
CA PHE A 305 10.99 -16.19 11.32
C PHE A 305 11.82 -16.07 12.61
N LEU A 306 13.00 -16.68 12.60
CA LEU A 306 13.94 -16.65 13.72
C LEU A 306 14.46 -15.23 14.00
N ALA A 307 14.64 -14.44 12.94
CA ALA A 307 15.00 -13.03 13.03
C ALA A 307 13.87 -12.14 12.53
N PRO A 308 13.65 -10.97 13.15
CA PRO A 308 12.64 -10.01 12.74
C PRO A 308 12.87 -9.52 11.31
N ILE A 309 11.76 -9.30 10.59
CA ILE A 309 11.75 -8.67 9.26
C ILE A 309 11.08 -7.31 9.37
N ILE A 310 11.78 -6.26 8.98
CA ILE A 310 11.32 -4.88 8.97
C ILE A 310 11.30 -4.30 7.56
N THR A 311 10.52 -3.23 7.37
CA THR A 311 10.46 -2.47 6.13
C THR A 311 11.60 -1.45 6.02
N PRO A 312 11.92 -0.94 4.82
CA PRO A 312 12.90 0.14 4.65
C PRO A 312 12.56 1.40 5.48
N PHE A 313 11.27 1.71 5.65
CA PHE A 313 10.82 2.83 6.48
C PHE A 313 11.10 2.61 7.97
N GLU A 314 10.79 1.42 8.47
CA GLU A 314 11.12 1.01 9.85
C GLU A 314 12.63 1.02 10.09
N ALA A 315 13.43 0.61 9.11
CA ALA A 315 14.88 0.69 9.16
C ALA A 315 15.38 2.14 9.24
N LEU A 316 14.78 3.06 8.47
CA LEU A 316 15.10 4.49 8.56
C LEU A 316 14.85 5.01 9.98
N ILE A 317 13.72 4.68 10.59
CA ILE A 317 13.43 5.07 11.97
C ILE A 317 14.42 4.44 12.96
N ALA A 318 14.81 3.18 12.74
CA ALA A 318 15.73 2.48 13.63
C ALA A 318 17.17 3.00 13.57
N PHE A 319 17.65 3.34 12.37
CA PHE A 319 19.07 3.58 12.11
C PHE A 319 19.43 5.05 11.84
N ASN A 320 18.46 5.94 11.64
CA ASN A 320 18.71 7.36 11.41
C ASN A 320 18.93 8.10 12.75
N ARG A 321 20.11 7.91 13.33
CA ARG A 321 20.64 8.64 14.48
C ARG A 321 21.90 9.41 14.11
#